data_AF-A0A846PX71-F1
#
_entry.id   AF-A0A846PX71-F1
#
_cell.length_a   1.000
_cell.length_b   1.000
_cell.length_c   1.000
_cell.angle_alpha   90.00
_cell.angle_beta   90.00
_cell.angle_gamma   90.00
#
_symmetry.space_group_name_H-M   'P 1'
#
loop_
_entity.id
_entity.type
_entity.pdbx_description
1 polymer ?
#
loop_
_entity_poly.entity_id
_entity_poly.type
_entity_poly.pdbx_seq_one_letter_code
_entity_poly.pdbx_strand_id
1 'polypeptide(L)' 'DSTAQELIQNLKDKRRGTHGGRLRIEMESVMMENIGIYRTGEAMQKAIKKLIDLRSGYSDVGVQDRQKHYNTDLL' A
#
# COMPACT_ATOMS: atom_id res chain seq x y z
N ASP A 1 6.14 -19.88 -10.30
CA ASP A 1 5.05 -19.86 -9.30
C ASP A 1 5.44 -19.96 -7.82
N SER A 2 6.73 -20.01 -7.43
CA SER A 2 7.11 -19.98 -6.00
C SER A 2 7.06 -18.57 -5.38
N THR A 3 7.50 -17.54 -6.11
CA THR A 3 7.64 -16.17 -5.59
C THR A 3 6.31 -15.54 -5.15
N ALA A 4 5.23 -15.79 -5.90
CA ALA A 4 3.90 -15.27 -5.55
C ALA A 4 3.34 -15.92 -4.27
N GLN A 5 3.59 -17.22 -4.09
CA GLN A 5 3.15 -17.95 -2.90
C GLN A 5 3.89 -17.47 -1.65
N GLU A 6 5.20 -17.21 -1.76
CA GLU A 6 6.02 -16.63 -0.69
C GLU A 6 5.52 -15.24 -0.28
N LEU A 7 5.18 -14.38 -1.25
CA LEU A 7 4.63 -13.05 -0.97
C LEU A 7 3.31 -13.12 -0.20
N ILE A 8 2.38 -13.97 -0.65
CA ILE A 8 1.09 -14.16 0.02
C ILE A 8 1.30 -14.70 1.43
N GLN A 9 2.24 -15.63 1.61
CA GLN A 9 2.54 -16.20 2.92
C GLN A 9 3.11 -15.13 3.87
N ASN A 10 4.04 -14.30 3.40
CA ASN A 10 4.60 -13.19 4.17
C ASN A 10 3.52 -12.19 4.63
N LEU A 11 2.53 -11.90 3.78
CA LEU A 11 1.39 -11.04 4.15
C LEU A 11 0.48 -11.70 5.20
N LYS A 12 0.28 -13.02 5.11
CA LYS A 12 -0.49 -13.80 6.09
C LYS A 12 0.22 -13.95 7.44
N ASP A 13 1.53 -13.88 7.50
CA ASP A 13 2.28 -14.09 8.74
C ASP A 13 2.32 -12.83 9.64
N LYS A 14 2.09 -11.65 9.07
CA LYS A 14 2.04 -10.36 9.79
C LYS A 14 0.69 -10.11 10.45
N ARG A 15 0.42 -10.84 11.54
CA ARG A 15 -0.87 -10.83 12.28
C ARG A 15 -1.29 -9.49 12.88
N ARG A 16 -0.36 -8.55 13.07
CA ARG A 16 -0.61 -7.19 13.59
C ARG A 16 -0.31 -6.10 12.56
N GLY A 17 -0.05 -6.50 11.32
CA GLY A 17 0.29 -5.59 10.25
C GLY A 17 -0.87 -4.66 9.93
N THR A 18 -0.53 -3.46 9.46
CA THR A 18 -1.53 -2.47 9.04
C THR A 18 -2.31 -2.97 7.83
N HIS A 19 -3.63 -2.77 7.80
CA HIS A 19 -4.45 -3.16 6.64
C HIS A 19 -4.05 -2.33 5.40
N GLY A 20 -3.68 -3.01 4.31
CA GLY A 20 -3.13 -2.38 3.10
C GLY A 20 -4.02 -1.31 2.47
N GLY A 21 -5.35 -1.48 2.56
CA GLY A 21 -6.34 -0.51 2.10
C GLY A 21 -6.16 0.91 2.65
N ARG A 22 -5.62 1.07 3.87
CA ARG A 22 -5.33 2.41 4.43
C ARG A 22 -4.24 3.13 3.65
N LEU A 23 -3.13 2.44 3.36
CA LEU A 23 -2.03 3.00 2.56
C LEU A 23 -2.49 3.33 1.14
N ARG A 24 -3.38 2.50 0.56
CA ARG A 24 -3.97 2.77 -0.76
C ARG A 24 -4.78 4.07 -0.77
N ILE A 25 -5.67 4.26 0.21
CA ILE A 25 -6.49 5.48 0.33
C ILE A 25 -5.60 6.71 0.52
N GLU A 26 -4.58 6.61 1.38
CA GLU A 26 -3.65 7.71 1.60
C GLU A 26 -2.84 8.06 0.35
N MET A 27 -2.37 7.06 -0.38
CA MET A 27 -1.72 7.24 -1.68
C MET A 27 -2.64 7.94 -2.68
N GLU A 28 -3.91 7.52 -2.75
CA GLU A 28 -4.92 8.14 -3.61
C GLU A 28 -5.09 9.63 -3.29
N SER A 29 -5.28 9.97 -2.02
CA SER A 29 -5.38 11.38 -1.58
C SER A 29 -4.15 12.20 -1.96
N VAL A 30 -2.94 11.69 -1.71
CA VAL A 30 -1.69 12.38 -2.04
C VAL A 30 -1.58 12.67 -3.53
N MET A 31 -1.94 11.69 -4.37
CA MET A 31 -1.92 11.84 -5.82
C MET A 31 -2.97 12.85 -6.29
N MET A 32 -4.19 12.81 -5.75
CA MET A 32 -5.25 13.77 -6.09
C MET A 32 -4.88 15.21 -5.71
N GLU A 33 -4.28 15.41 -4.53
CA GLU A 33 -3.93 16.73 -4.03
C GLU A 33 -2.74 17.36 -4.75
N ASN A 34 -1.73 16.56 -5.10
CA ASN A 34 -0.43 17.09 -5.52
C ASN A 34 -0.12 16.83 -7.00
N ILE A 35 -0.80 15.87 -7.64
CA ILE A 35 -0.55 15.41 -9.02
C ILE A 35 -1.82 15.57 -9.87
N GLY A 36 -2.47 16.72 -9.77
CA GLY A 36 -3.61 17.10 -10.61
C GLY A 36 -3.24 17.41 -12.07
N ILE A 37 -4.19 18.01 -12.80
CA ILE A 37 -3.99 18.50 -14.17
C ILE A 37 -2.87 19.55 -14.21
N TYR A 38 -2.88 20.46 -13.23
CA TYR A 38 -1.83 21.47 -13.04
C TYR A 38 -0.88 21.01 -11.95
N ARG A 39 0.42 21.07 -12.25
CA ARG A 39 1.48 20.57 -11.37
C ARG A 39 2.53 21.64 -11.16
N THR A 40 3.01 21.74 -9.93
CA THR A 40 4.14 22.59 -9.56
C THR A 40 5.27 21.73 -9.02
N GLY A 41 6.52 22.20 -9.16
CA GLY A 41 7.68 21.46 -8.66
C GLY A 41 7.59 21.16 -7.16
N GLU A 42 7.13 22.13 -6.38
CA GLU A 42 6.95 21.99 -4.94
C GLU A 42 5.92 20.91 -4.57
N ALA A 43 4.75 20.92 -5.22
CA ALA A 43 3.70 19.91 -4.98
C ALA A 43 4.18 18.51 -5.35
N MET A 44 4.88 18.36 -6.48
CA MET A 44 5.43 17.07 -6.89
C MET A 44 6.50 16.55 -5.92
N GLN A 45 7.36 17.42 -5.39
CA GLN A 45 8.35 17.03 -4.38
C GLN A 45 7.67 16.56 -3.08
N LYS A 46 6.59 17.22 -2.65
CA LYS A 46 5.79 16.77 -1.50
C LYS A 46 5.19 15.39 -1.74
N ALA A 47 4.62 15.16 -2.94
CA ALA A 47 4.07 13.86 -3.32
C ALA A 47 5.14 12.76 -3.29
N ILE A 48 6.31 12.99 -3.88
CA ILE A 48 7.41 12.01 -3.92
C ILE A 48 7.84 11.62 -2.50
N LYS A 49 8.05 12.61 -1.63
CA LYS A 49 8.42 12.34 -0.23
C LYS A 49 7.39 11.43 0.44
N LYS A 50 6.11 11.75 0.26
CA LYS A 50 5.01 10.99 0.87
C LYS A 50 4.88 9.57 0.29
N LEU A 51 5.12 9.40 -1.00
CA LEU A 51 5.14 8.07 -1.64
C LEU A 51 6.28 7.19 -1.12
N ILE A 52 7.45 7.77 -0.81
CA ILE A 52 8.56 7.03 -0.18
C ILE A 52 8.15 6.53 1.21
N ASP A 53 7.52 7.39 2.02
CA ASP A 53 7.04 7.02 3.35
C ASP A 53 5.99 5.90 3.28
N LEU A 54 5.02 6.02 2.37
CA LEU A 54 3.98 5.01 2.13
C LEU A 54 4.58 3.67 1.67
N ARG A 55 5.57 3.72 0.78
CA ARG A 55 6.28 2.51 0.31
C ARG A 55 7.04 1.83 1.44
N SER A 56 7.67 2.60 2.32
CA SER A 56 8.31 2.05 3.52
C SER A 56 7.27 1.41 4.45
N GLY A 57 6.12 2.05 4.64
CA GLY A 57 5.01 1.54 5.46
C GLY A 57 4.40 0.24 4.92
N TYR A 58 4.45 0.00 3.61
CA TYR A 58 3.98 -1.26 3.01
C TYR A 58 4.70 -2.50 3.57
N SER A 59 5.94 -2.34 4.05
CA SER A 59 6.67 -3.43 4.70
C SER A 59 6.00 -3.94 5.99
N ASP A 60 5.10 -3.18 6.61
CA ASP A 60 4.33 -3.61 7.79
C ASP A 60 2.96 -4.20 7.42
N VAL A 61 2.54 -4.14 6.15
CA VAL A 61 1.20 -4.58 5.76
C VAL A 61 1.01 -6.08 5.97
N GLY A 62 -0.13 -6.43 6.54
CA GLY A 62 -0.60 -7.80 6.70
C GLY A 62 -2.07 -7.91 6.34
N VAL A 63 -2.54 -9.15 6.14
CA VAL A 63 -3.95 -9.45 5.90
C VAL A 63 -4.62 -9.92 7.18
N GLN A 64 -5.88 -9.52 7.37
CA GLN A 64 -6.68 -9.95 8.51
C GLN A 64 -7.43 -11.24 8.18
N ASP A 65 -7.98 -11.34 6.96
CA ASP A 65 -8.54 -12.58 6.46
C ASP A 65 -7.44 -13.59 6.10
N ARG A 66 -7.56 -14.81 6.62
CA ARG A 66 -6.61 -15.91 6.39
C ARG A 66 -7.14 -16.95 5.39
N GLN A 67 -8.41 -16.84 4.99
CA GLN A 67 -9.00 -17.77 4.04
C GLN A 67 -8.24 -17.73 2.70
N LYS A 68 -8.26 -18.86 2.00
CA LYS A 68 -7.60 -19.00 0.70
C LYS A 68 -8.54 -18.63 -0.45
N HIS A 69 -9.85 -18.76 -0.24
CA HIS A 69 -10.86 -18.52 -1.25
C HIS A 69 -11.49 -17.14 -1.01
N TYR A 70 -11.64 -16.34 -2.08
CA TYR A 70 -12.32 -15.04 -2.07
C TYR A 70 -11.82 -14.03 -1.02
N ASN A 71 -10.54 -14.06 -0.71
CA ASN A 71 -9.93 -13.16 0.27
C ASN A 71 -9.76 -11.75 -0.33
N THR A 72 -10.60 -10.82 0.09
CA THR A 72 -10.56 -9.42 -0.38
C THR A 72 -9.34 -8.65 0.09
N ASP A 73 -8.68 -9.08 1.16
CA ASP A 73 -7.46 -8.45 1.65
C ASP A 73 -6.25 -8.77 0.74
N LEU A 74 -6.37 -9.80 -0.11
CA LEU A 74 -5.36 -10.21 -1.09
C LEU A 74 -5.65 -9.67 -2.52
N LEU A 75 -6.72 -8.91 -2.72
CA LEU A 75 -7.10 -8.26 -3.98
C LEU A 75 -6.60 -6.81 -4.03
#